data_AF-A0A952HKQ2-F1
#
_entry.id   AF-A0A952HKQ2-F1
#
_cell.length_a   1.000
_cell.length_b   1.000
_cell.length_c   1.000
_cell.angle_alpha   90.00
_cell.angle_beta   90.00
_cell.angle_gamma   90.00
#
_symmetry.space_group_name_H-M   'P 1'
#
loop_
_entity.id
_entity.type
_entity.pdbx_description
1 polymer ?
#
loop_
_entity_poly.entity_id
_entity_poly.type
_entity_poly.pdbx_seq_one_letter_code
_entity_poly.pdbx_strand_id
1 'polypeptide(L)'
;MVERTPFLNFFTHLILFIGFVFCVAPFLIVAIAASHNLKDVNDVPMSLLPGSDFWVNIKTAWVTADLGPKLLNSFIVAAGVAAGKVIISALTAFSIVYSRFPGRMLIFWLVFITLMLPL
;
A
#
# COMPACT_ATOMS: atom_id res chain seq x y z
N MET A 1 0.35 -5.69 -33.40
CA MET A 1 0.09 -7.08 -33.81
C MET A 1 -0.48 -7.81 -32.60
N VAL A 2 -1.80 -7.98 -32.52
CA VAL A 2 -2.42 -8.85 -31.50
C VAL A 2 -2.46 -10.24 -32.11
N GLU A 3 -1.44 -11.06 -31.83
CA GLU A 3 -1.50 -12.48 -32.15
C GLU A 3 -2.64 -13.09 -31.32
N ARG A 4 -3.68 -13.57 -31.99
CA ARG A 4 -4.78 -14.29 -31.35
C ARG A 4 -4.32 -15.72 -31.05
N THR A 5 -3.53 -15.89 -30.01
CA THR A 5 -3.18 -17.21 -29.46
C THR A 5 -4.09 -17.51 -28.26
N PRO A 6 -5.29 -18.11 -28.48
CA PRO A 6 -6.30 -18.27 -27.44
C PRO A 6 -5.80 -19.08 -26.24
N PHE A 7 -4.90 -20.04 -26.48
CA PHE A 7 -4.31 -20.87 -25.45
C PHE A 7 -3.36 -20.08 -24.54
N LEU A 8 -2.39 -19.35 -25.11
CA LEU A 8 -1.45 -18.54 -24.30
C LEU A 8 -2.19 -17.48 -23.49
N ASN A 9 -3.18 -16.83 -24.08
CA ASN A 9 -4.02 -15.86 -23.36
C ASN A 9 -4.74 -16.51 -22.18
N PHE A 10 -5.31 -17.71 -22.33
CA PHE A 10 -5.95 -18.43 -21.22
C PHE A 10 -4.96 -18.73 -20.09
N PHE A 11 -3.75 -19.22 -20.41
CA PHE A 11 -2.72 -19.46 -19.39
C PHE A 11 -2.26 -18.18 -18.70
N THR A 12 -2.09 -17.08 -19.44
CA THR A 12 -1.76 -15.77 -18.85
C THR A 12 -2.85 -15.33 -17.87
N HIS A 13 -4.13 -15.43 -18.23
CA HIS A 13 -5.23 -15.07 -17.34
C HIS A 13 -5.31 -16.00 -16.12
N LEU A 14 -5.05 -17.30 -16.29
CA LEU A 14 -5.03 -18.26 -15.19
C LEU A 14 -3.93 -17.92 -14.18
N ILE A 15 -2.71 -17.63 -14.66
CA ILE A 15 -1.58 -17.24 -13.81
C ILE A 15 -1.87 -15.91 -13.09
N LEU A 16 -2.41 -14.92 -13.81
CA LEU A 16 -2.81 -13.64 -13.20
C LEU A 16 -3.90 -13.83 -12.15
N PHE A 17 -4.89 -14.69 -12.41
CA PHE A 17 -5.96 -14.98 -11.46
C PHE A 17 -5.43 -15.68 -10.20
N ILE A 18 -4.54 -16.66 -10.35
CA ILE A 18 -3.88 -17.31 -9.21
C ILE A 18 -3.10 -16.28 -8.40
N GLY A 19 -2.28 -15.44 -9.05
CA GLY A 19 -1.53 -14.37 -8.39
C GLY A 19 -2.46 -13.39 -7.64
N PHE A 20 -3.56 -12.99 -8.26
CA PHE A 20 -4.58 -12.16 -7.65
C PHE A 20 -5.19 -12.81 -6.39
N VAL A 21 -5.58 -14.08 -6.46
CA VAL A 21 -6.13 -14.82 -5.30
C VAL A 21 -5.11 -14.87 -4.17
N PHE A 22 -3.83 -15.15 -4.45
CA PHE A 22 -2.78 -15.13 -3.44
C PHE A 22 -2.57 -13.75 -2.80
N CYS A 23 -2.63 -12.67 -3.58
CA CYS A 23 -2.51 -11.32 -3.05
C CYS A 23 -3.72 -10.91 -2.20
N VAL A 24 -4.93 -11.31 -2.58
CA VAL A 24 -6.19 -10.89 -1.91
C VAL A 24 -6.55 -11.76 -0.71
N ALA A 25 -6.17 -13.04 -0.71
CA ALA A 25 -6.44 -13.99 0.37
C ALA A 25 -6.15 -13.45 1.79
N PRO A 26 -4.97 -12.87 2.11
CA PRO A 26 -4.71 -12.34 3.45
C PRO A 26 -5.66 -11.20 3.84
N PHE A 27 -6.04 -10.34 2.89
CA PHE A 27 -6.99 -9.25 3.15
C PHE A 27 -8.40 -9.77 3.42
N LEU A 28 -8.83 -10.84 2.74
CA LEU A 28 -10.11 -11.49 3.00
C LEU A 28 -10.15 -12.10 4.40
N ILE A 29 -9.06 -12.75 4.83
CA ILE A 29 -8.96 -13.31 6.19
C ILE A 29 -9.07 -12.21 7.24
N VAL A 30 -8.37 -11.08 7.04
CA VAL A 30 -8.46 -9.92 7.94
C VAL A 30 -9.88 -9.33 7.96
N ALA A 31 -10.56 -9.25 6.82
CA ALA A 31 -11.93 -8.76 6.74
C ALA A 31 -12.92 -9.69 7.46
N ILE A 32 -12.79 -11.01 7.28
CA ILE A 32 -13.60 -12.01 7.99
C ILE A 32 -13.32 -11.93 9.49
N ALA A 33 -12.05 -11.78 9.89
CA ALA A 33 -11.67 -11.61 11.28
C ALA A 33 -12.26 -10.37 11.93
N ALA A 34 -12.33 -9.26 11.19
CA ALA A 34 -12.98 -8.05 11.67
C ALA A 34 -14.50 -8.24 11.90
N SER A 35 -15.13 -9.24 11.29
CA SER A 35 -16.55 -9.56 11.47
C SER A 35 -16.86 -10.46 12.66
N HIS A 36 -15.84 -11.05 13.32
CA HIS A 36 -15.99 -12.00 14.42
C HIS A 36 -15.79 -11.36 15.79
N ASN A 37 -16.27 -12.02 16.84
CA ASN A 37 -16.01 -11.61 18.23
C ASN A 37 -14.57 -12.00 18.63
N LEU A 38 -13.97 -11.32 19.62
CA LEU A 38 -12.63 -11.65 20.11
C LEU A 38 -12.51 -13.12 20.58
N LYS A 39 -13.59 -13.73 21.05
CA LYS A 39 -13.60 -15.16 21.43
C LYS A 39 -13.46 -16.05 20.21
N ASP A 40 -14.28 -15.83 19.18
CA ASP A 40 -14.31 -16.64 17.96
C ASP A 40 -13.05 -16.48 17.09
N VAL A 41 -12.37 -15.32 17.19
CA VAL A 41 -11.06 -15.08 16.56
C VAL A 41 -9.94 -15.87 17.25
N ASN A 42 -10.04 -16.11 18.56
CA ASN A 42 -9.03 -16.83 19.34
C ASN A 42 -9.25 -18.35 19.37
N ASP A 43 -10.40 -18.83 18.90
CA ASP A 43 -10.67 -20.26 18.75
C ASP A 43 -9.89 -20.84 17.56
N VAL A 44 -9.32 -22.03 17.74
CA VAL A 44 -8.56 -22.75 16.72
C VAL A 44 -9.35 -23.97 16.25
N PRO A 45 -9.77 -24.08 14.98
CA PRO A 45 -9.54 -23.15 13.87
C PRO A 45 -10.59 -22.03 13.80
N MET A 46 -10.13 -20.83 13.41
CA MET A 46 -10.99 -19.69 13.16
C MET A 46 -11.98 -19.97 12.03
N SER A 47 -13.26 -19.61 12.22
CA SER A 47 -14.27 -19.75 11.17
C SER A 47 -13.99 -18.81 9.99
N LEU A 48 -13.85 -19.37 8.79
CA LEU A 48 -13.64 -18.62 7.54
C LEU A 48 -14.94 -18.04 6.96
N LEU A 49 -16.06 -18.18 7.67
CA LEU A 49 -17.33 -17.56 7.29
C LEU A 49 -17.44 -16.15 7.91
N PRO A 50 -18.05 -15.17 7.22
CA PRO A 50 -18.26 -13.84 7.79
C PRO A 50 -19.15 -13.91 9.03
N GLY A 51 -18.72 -13.28 10.13
CA GLY A 51 -19.51 -13.10 11.35
C GLY A 51 -20.54 -11.96 11.26
N SER A 52 -21.35 -11.80 12.31
CA SER A 52 -22.40 -10.77 12.39
C SER A 52 -21.94 -9.42 12.95
N ASP A 53 -20.77 -9.37 13.59
CA ASP A 53 -20.41 -8.28 14.52
C ASP A 53 -19.57 -7.17 13.86
N PHE A 54 -19.39 -7.23 12.54
CA PHE A 54 -18.53 -6.31 11.78
C PHE A 54 -18.78 -4.82 12.09
N TRP A 55 -20.03 -4.38 12.07
CA TRP A 55 -20.38 -2.97 12.31
C TRP A 55 -20.15 -2.55 13.77
N VAL A 56 -20.37 -3.46 14.72
CA VAL A 56 -20.12 -3.22 16.15
C VAL A 56 -18.62 -3.10 16.39
N ASN A 57 -17.82 -3.97 15.77
CA ASN A 57 -16.37 -3.94 15.85
C ASN A 57 -15.79 -2.67 15.25
N ILE A 58 -16.28 -2.24 14.07
CA ILE A 58 -15.85 -0.96 13.47
C ILE A 58 -16.16 0.21 14.39
N LYS A 59 -17.37 0.29 14.92
CA LYS A 59 -17.76 1.40 15.80
C LYS A 59 -16.93 1.42 17.09
N THR A 60 -16.73 0.25 17.68
CA THR A 60 -15.90 0.09 18.88
C THR A 60 -14.46 0.49 18.60
N ALA A 61 -13.87 0.00 17.50
CA ALA A 61 -12.51 0.35 17.09
C ALA A 61 -12.36 1.86 16.83
N TRP A 62 -13.35 2.49 16.19
CA TRP A 62 -13.33 3.92 15.90
C TRP A 62 -13.24 4.79 17.15
N VAL A 63 -14.00 4.42 18.19
CA VAL A 63 -14.02 5.15 19.47
C VAL A 63 -12.84 4.78 20.34
N THR A 64 -12.57 3.49 20.56
CA THR A 64 -11.52 3.01 21.47
C THR A 64 -10.12 3.39 20.99
N ALA A 65 -9.88 3.35 19.67
CA ALA A 65 -8.60 3.72 19.10
C ALA A 65 -8.50 5.19 18.69
N ASP A 66 -9.56 6.00 18.90
CA ASP A 66 -9.64 7.40 18.47
C ASP A 66 -9.19 7.58 17.01
N LEU A 67 -9.83 6.84 16.11
CA LEU A 67 -9.38 6.73 14.71
C LEU A 67 -9.56 8.03 13.92
N GLY A 68 -10.59 8.82 14.22
CA GLY A 68 -10.88 10.06 13.49
C GLY A 68 -9.69 11.02 13.45
N PRO A 69 -9.19 11.49 14.61
CA PRO A 69 -8.02 12.37 14.67
C PRO A 69 -6.75 11.73 14.11
N LYS A 70 -6.54 10.43 14.35
CA LYS A 70 -5.35 9.71 13.86
C LYS A 70 -5.32 9.58 12.34
N LEU A 71 -6.45 9.25 11.72
CA LEU A 71 -6.58 9.16 10.27
C LEU A 71 -6.41 10.54 9.62
N LEU A 72 -6.98 11.59 10.22
CA LEU A 72 -6.82 12.96 9.72
C LEU A 72 -5.35 13.40 9.81
N ASN A 73 -4.69 13.18 10.95
CA ASN A 73 -3.27 13.51 11.11
C ASN A 73 -2.41 12.74 10.10
N SER A 74 -2.64 11.43 9.96
CA SER A 74 -1.92 10.60 8.99
C SER A 74 -2.14 11.08 7.56
N PHE A 75 -3.36 11.49 7.22
CA PHE A 75 -3.68 12.04 5.91
C PHE A 75 -2.94 13.36 5.64
N ILE A 76 -2.96 14.29 6.60
CA ILE A 76 -2.26 15.58 6.48
C ILE A 76 -0.76 15.37 6.32
N VAL A 77 -0.15 14.51 7.14
CA VAL A 77 1.28 14.20 7.06
C VAL A 77 1.61 13.51 5.74
N ALA A 78 0.85 12.49 5.34
CA ALA A 78 1.09 11.76 4.09
C ALA A 78 0.95 12.66 2.87
N ALA A 79 -0.11 13.49 2.81
CA ALA A 79 -0.33 14.42 1.71
C ALA A 79 0.75 15.51 1.66
N GLY A 80 1.12 16.08 2.82
CA GLY A 80 2.18 17.08 2.92
C GLY A 80 3.54 16.55 2.50
N VAL A 81 3.91 15.35 2.97
CA VAL A 81 5.17 14.69 2.58
C VAL A 81 5.15 14.30 1.11
N ALA A 82 4.04 13.77 0.58
CA ALA A 82 3.93 13.41 -0.84
C ALA A 82 4.09 14.64 -1.73
N ALA A 83 3.34 15.72 -1.46
CA ALA A 83 3.42 16.95 -2.23
C ALA A 83 4.81 17.59 -2.13
N GLY A 84 5.38 17.68 -0.92
CA GLY A 84 6.72 18.21 -0.71
C GLY A 84 7.79 17.42 -1.44
N LYS A 85 7.77 16.07 -1.33
CA LYS A 85 8.71 15.19 -2.05
C LYS A 85 8.58 15.34 -3.56
N VAL A 86 7.36 15.40 -4.11
CA VAL A 86 7.15 15.57 -5.55
C VAL A 86 7.70 16.91 -6.04
N ILE A 87 7.35 18.02 -5.38
CA ILE A 87 7.81 19.36 -5.77
C ILE A 87 9.34 19.45 -5.71
N ILE A 88 9.94 19.04 -4.59
CA ILE A 88 11.40 19.09 -4.41
C ILE A 88 12.08 18.18 -5.43
N SER A 89 11.62 16.94 -5.60
CA SER A 89 12.23 16.00 -6.55
C SER A 89 12.16 16.49 -7.99
N ALA A 90 11.05 17.10 -8.41
CA ALA A 90 10.89 17.67 -9.74
C ALA A 90 11.85 18.85 -9.99
N LEU A 91 11.95 19.78 -9.02
CA LEU A 91 12.87 20.92 -9.10
C LEU A 91 14.34 20.47 -9.13
N THR A 92 14.71 19.50 -8.27
CA THR A 92 16.07 18.94 -8.23
C THR A 92 16.41 18.23 -9.53
N ALA A 93 15.52 17.38 -10.06
CA ALA A 93 15.73 16.70 -11.33
C ALA A 93 15.89 17.68 -12.50
N PHE A 94 15.04 18.71 -12.55
CA PHE A 94 15.14 19.76 -13.57
C PHE A 94 16.47 20.51 -13.49
N SER A 95 16.91 20.91 -12.30
CA SER A 95 18.17 21.62 -12.11
C SER A 95 19.39 20.79 -12.50
N ILE A 96 19.45 19.50 -12.12
CA ILE A 96 20.59 18.63 -12.45
C ILE A 96 20.70 18.37 -13.95
N VAL A 97 19.57 18.20 -14.65
CA VAL A 97 19.55 17.85 -16.08
C VAL A 97 19.83 19.06 -16.96
N TYR A 98 19.18 20.20 -16.70
CA TYR A 98 19.25 21.36 -17.60
C TYR A 98 20.30 22.40 -17.19
N SER A 99 20.65 22.52 -15.91
CA SER A 99 21.65 23.50 -15.46
C SER A 99 23.07 22.91 -15.49
N ARG A 100 24.01 23.62 -16.13
CA ARG A 100 25.43 23.24 -16.18
C ARG A 100 26.23 23.95 -15.07
N PHE A 101 26.17 23.43 -13.84
CA PHE A 101 26.93 23.94 -12.70
C PHE A 101 27.99 22.92 -12.21
N PRO A 102 29.12 23.38 -11.64
CA PRO A 102 30.28 22.52 -11.35
C PRO A 102 30.04 21.44 -10.28
N GLY A 103 29.02 21.59 -9.43
CA GLY A 103 28.69 20.64 -8.34
C GLY A 103 27.65 19.56 -8.67
N ARG A 104 27.13 19.50 -9.91
CA ARG A 104 25.95 18.66 -10.25
C ARG A 104 26.14 17.17 -10.00
N MET A 105 27.35 16.66 -10.21
CA MET A 105 27.66 15.24 -10.05
C MET A 105 27.70 14.84 -8.57
N LEU A 106 28.20 15.72 -7.69
CA LEU A 106 28.20 15.47 -6.24
C LEU A 106 26.77 15.41 -5.69
N ILE A 107 25.91 16.35 -6.09
CA ILE A 107 24.50 16.37 -5.66
C ILE A 107 23.77 15.12 -6.16
N PHE A 108 23.99 14.72 -7.42
CA PHE A 108 23.41 13.50 -7.96
C PHE A 108 23.79 12.25 -7.15
N TRP A 109 25.08 12.09 -6.82
CA TRP A 109 25.55 10.97 -6.00
C TRP A 109 25.00 11.01 -4.57
N LEU A 110 24.88 12.19 -3.94
CA LEU A 110 24.28 12.32 -2.62
C LEU A 110 22.82 11.83 -2.60
N VAL A 111 22.02 12.22 -3.59
CA VAL A 111 20.63 11.76 -3.73
C VAL A 111 20.57 10.24 -3.93
N PHE A 112 21.49 9.68 -4.70
CA PHE A 112 21.52 8.24 -4.92
C PHE A 112 21.89 7.46 -3.65
N ILE A 113 22.90 7.92 -2.90
CA ILE A 113 23.33 7.31 -1.64
C ILE A 113 22.19 7.31 -0.62
N THR A 114 21.41 8.39 -0.51
CA THR A 114 20.27 8.44 0.42
C THR A 114 19.12 7.52 0.02
N LEU A 115 18.98 7.19 -1.26
CA LEU A 115 18.02 6.18 -1.74
C LEU A 115 18.47 4.75 -1.49
N MET A 116 19.79 4.50 -1.46
CA MET A 116 20.36 3.18 -1.15
C MET A 116 20.52 2.93 0.35
N LEU A 117 20.45 3.98 1.17
CA LEU A 117 20.47 3.85 2.62
C LEU A 117 19.22 3.05 3.04
N PRO A 118 19.37 1.89 3.68
CA PRO A 118 18.22 1.18 4.23
C PRO A 118 17.58 2.07 5.30
N LEU A 119 16.32 2.43 5.08
CA LEU A 119 15.48 3.10 6.07
C LEU A 119 15.03 2.12 7.15
#